data_AF-A0A4Q7EIS9-F1
#
_entry.id   AF-A0A4Q7EIS9-F1
#
_cell.length_a   1.000
_cell.length_b   1.000
_cell.length_c   1.000
_cell.angle_alpha   90.00
_cell.angle_beta   90.00
_cell.angle_gamma   90.00
#
_symmetry.space_group_name_H-M   'P 1'
#
loop_
_entity.id
_entity.type
_entity.pdbx_description
1 polymer ?
#
loop_
_entity_poly.entity_id
_entity_poly.type
_entity_poly.pdbx_seq_one_letter_code
_entity_poly.pdbx_strand_id
1 'polypeptide(L)'
;MENQDITTHLQQRFGSAVQHTPPDAWQVETPDYRLLVLLSTDQSWLRLLMPIVPGEVAQPYLSQILEANFDLTQEVRYALHQNVLWGVFQYELASLTAVRFEAAISRLLGMKQEGIDPFFNALVEQQIRQIIVAAKQQGQSLTATMQTLDRLYSEGIMGNLDDSSTDKAQVLASWQRQLERLWEEDL
;
A
#
# COMPACT_ATOMS: atom_id res chain seq x y z
N MET A 1 5.49 23.37 14.81
CA MET A 1 4.18 22.99 15.39
C MET A 1 4.39 22.62 16.86
N GLU A 2 3.46 22.94 17.75
CA GLU A 2 3.55 22.58 19.17
C GLU A 2 2.65 21.37 19.54
N ASN A 3 2.86 20.76 20.70
CA ASN A 3 2.09 19.58 21.15
C ASN A 3 0.58 19.88 21.29
N GLN A 4 0.26 21.11 21.71
CA GLN A 4 -1.14 21.55 21.82
C GLN A 4 -1.78 21.71 20.43
N ASP A 5 -1.01 22.14 19.42
CA ASP A 5 -1.47 22.20 18.04
C ASP A 5 -1.77 20.79 17.53
N ILE A 6 -0.87 19.82 17.74
CA ILE A 6 -1.06 18.41 17.36
C ILE A 6 -2.38 17.88 17.95
N THR A 7 -2.58 18.07 19.25
CA THR A 7 -3.79 17.63 19.95
C THR A 7 -5.04 18.25 19.34
N THR A 8 -5.00 19.56 19.08
CA THR A 8 -6.13 20.31 18.51
C THR A 8 -6.47 19.79 17.11
N HIS A 9 -5.47 19.62 16.24
CA HIS A 9 -5.64 19.09 14.89
C HIS A 9 -6.25 17.69 14.88
N LEU A 10 -5.70 16.78 15.70
CA LEU A 10 -6.22 15.43 15.81
C LEU A 10 -7.65 15.41 16.34
N GLN A 11 -7.97 16.19 17.38
CA GLN A 11 -9.33 16.25 17.94
C GLN A 11 -10.33 16.87 16.97
N GLN A 12 -9.94 17.89 16.20
CA GLN A 12 -10.80 18.47 15.17
C GLN A 12 -11.12 17.46 14.08
N ARG A 13 -10.14 16.62 13.69
CA ARG A 13 -10.31 15.66 12.61
C ARG A 13 -11.00 14.36 13.03
N PHE A 14 -10.69 13.84 14.21
CA PHE A 14 -11.09 12.50 14.65
C PHE A 14 -12.00 12.50 15.89
N GLY A 15 -12.24 13.66 16.50
CA GLY A 15 -13.14 13.80 17.65
C GLY A 15 -12.72 12.92 18.83
N SER A 16 -13.68 12.17 19.37
CA SER A 16 -13.49 11.30 20.53
C SER A 16 -12.67 10.04 20.24
N ALA A 17 -12.30 9.77 18.99
CA ALA A 17 -11.43 8.65 18.64
C ALA A 17 -9.96 8.89 19.05
N VAL A 18 -9.61 10.14 19.37
CA VAL A 18 -8.26 10.52 19.80
C VAL A 18 -8.07 10.20 21.27
N GLN A 19 -7.06 9.39 21.55
CA GLN A 19 -6.51 9.13 22.86
C GLN A 19 -5.13 9.80 22.94
N HIS A 20 -4.91 10.60 23.98
CA HIS A 20 -3.62 11.22 24.24
C HIS A 20 -2.99 10.50 25.44
N THR A 21 -1.77 10.00 25.25
CA THR A 21 -0.90 9.46 26.29
C THR A 21 0.23 10.45 26.50
N PRO A 22 0.09 11.40 27.45
CA PRO A 22 1.10 12.41 27.68
C PRO A 22 2.45 11.79 28.06
N PRO A 23 3.59 12.45 27.75
CA PRO A 23 3.68 13.79 27.16
C PRO A 23 3.79 13.82 25.61
N ASP A 24 3.97 12.66 24.97
CA ASP A 24 4.61 12.56 23.65
C ASP A 24 3.88 11.64 22.66
N ALA A 25 2.74 11.04 23.03
CA ALA A 25 2.06 10.07 22.18
C ALA A 25 0.55 10.32 22.06
N TRP A 26 0.04 10.24 20.83
CA TRP A 26 -1.38 10.18 20.53
C TRP A 26 -1.70 8.91 19.74
N GLN A 27 -2.90 8.39 19.95
CA GLN A 27 -3.45 7.28 19.22
C GLN A 27 -4.85 7.65 18.74
N VAL A 28 -5.14 7.43 17.47
CA VAL A 28 -6.49 7.48 16.94
C VAL A 28 -6.93 6.04 16.71
N GLU A 29 -7.97 5.62 17.42
CA GLU A 29 -8.53 4.28 17.29
C GLU A 29 -9.92 4.35 16.65
N THR A 30 -10.11 3.65 15.54
CA THR A 30 -11.40 3.47 14.88
C THR A 30 -11.64 1.97 14.62
N PRO A 31 -12.87 1.55 14.25
CA PRO A 31 -13.11 0.17 13.82
C PRO A 31 -12.24 -0.28 12.64
N ASP A 32 -11.85 0.65 11.75
CA ASP A 32 -11.21 0.32 10.48
C ASP A 32 -9.67 0.49 10.50
N TYR A 33 -9.17 1.39 11.35
CA TYR A 33 -7.75 1.72 11.41
C TYR A 33 -7.30 2.29 12.75
N ARG A 34 -5.99 2.22 12.95
CA ARG A 34 -5.26 2.80 14.08
C ARG A 34 -4.14 3.71 13.57
N LEU A 35 -4.16 4.98 13.94
CA LEU A 35 -3.05 5.91 13.67
C LEU A 35 -2.31 6.18 14.97
N LEU A 36 -0.98 6.00 14.98
CA LEU A 36 -0.12 6.42 16.09
C LEU A 36 0.62 7.69 15.70
N VAL A 37 0.68 8.64 16.63
CA VAL A 37 1.44 9.88 16.51
C VAL A 37 2.40 9.92 17.69
N LEU A 38 3.70 9.90 17.41
CA LEU A 38 4.74 9.80 18.43
C LEU A 38 5.72 10.95 18.24
N LEU A 39 6.08 11.62 19.33
CA LEU A 39 7.26 12.48 19.37
C LEU A 39 8.49 11.68 19.76
N SER A 40 9.66 12.10 19.28
CA SER A 40 10.92 11.60 19.81
C SER A 40 11.09 12.02 21.27
N THR A 41 11.98 11.33 22.00
CA THR A 41 12.23 11.60 23.42
C THR A 41 12.67 13.05 23.69
N ASP A 42 13.40 13.66 22.75
CA ASP A 42 13.82 15.06 22.78
C ASP A 42 12.80 16.02 22.16
N GLN A 43 11.64 15.51 21.72
CA GLN A 43 10.52 16.23 21.09
C GLN A 43 10.89 17.01 19.83
N SER A 44 12.02 16.70 19.19
CA SER A 44 12.46 17.37 17.96
C SER A 44 11.86 16.77 16.69
N TRP A 45 11.41 15.50 16.73
CA TRP A 45 10.82 14.79 15.61
C TRP A 45 9.42 14.29 15.92
N LEU A 46 8.55 14.35 14.90
CA LEU A 46 7.25 13.71 14.91
C LEU A 46 7.24 12.52 13.95
N ARG A 47 6.65 11.42 14.39
CA ARG A 47 6.40 10.23 13.58
C ARG A 47 4.91 9.90 13.59
N LEU A 48 4.34 9.73 12.40
CA LEU A 48 3.04 9.12 12.20
C LEU A 48 3.23 7.67 11.74
N LEU A 49 2.50 6.73 12.33
CA LEU A 49 2.55 5.32 12.00
C LEU A 49 1.14 4.78 11.77
N MET A 50 0.93 4.14 10.63
CA MET A 50 -0.32 3.49 10.25
C MET A 50 -0.04 2.03 9.89
N PRO A 51 -0.54 1.03 10.63
CA PRO A 51 -0.42 -0.37 10.24
C PRO A 51 -1.34 -0.66 9.05
N ILE A 52 -0.75 -1.09 7.94
CA ILE A 52 -1.45 -1.33 6.67
C ILE A 52 -1.95 -2.77 6.64
N VAL A 53 -1.04 -3.74 6.60
CA VAL A 53 -1.30 -5.19 6.58
C VAL A 53 -0.20 -5.97 7.33
N PRO A 54 -0.44 -7.23 7.70
CA PRO A 54 0.62 -8.12 8.17
C PRO A 54 1.78 -8.22 7.17
N GLY A 55 3.00 -8.37 7.67
CA GLY A 55 4.22 -8.46 6.87
C GLY A 55 4.20 -9.66 5.93
N GLU A 56 3.64 -10.78 6.36
CA GLU A 56 3.43 -11.98 5.54
C GLU A 56 2.59 -11.70 4.29
N VAL A 57 1.55 -10.87 4.41
CA VAL A 57 0.69 -10.46 3.29
C VAL A 57 1.45 -9.52 2.34
N ALA A 58 2.33 -8.66 2.88
CA ALA A 58 3.14 -7.73 2.08
C ALA A 58 4.37 -8.39 1.42
N GLN A 59 4.83 -9.53 1.94
CA GLN A 59 6.07 -10.20 1.57
C GLN A 59 6.23 -10.45 0.06
N PRO A 60 5.20 -10.89 -0.70
CA PRO A 60 5.32 -11.11 -2.13
C PRO A 60 5.53 -9.83 -2.95
N TYR A 61 5.22 -8.67 -2.36
CA TYR A 61 5.13 -7.38 -3.06
C TYR A 61 6.22 -6.39 -2.64
N LEU A 62 7.24 -6.83 -1.88
CA LEU A 62 8.24 -5.93 -1.31
C LEU A 62 8.99 -5.12 -2.37
N SER A 63 9.27 -5.69 -3.55
CA SER A 63 9.90 -4.95 -4.65
C SER A 63 9.00 -3.81 -5.13
N GLN A 64 7.72 -4.08 -5.40
CA GLN A 64 6.75 -3.07 -5.84
C GLN A 64 6.52 -2.00 -4.76
N ILE A 65 6.53 -2.40 -3.48
CA ILE A 65 6.43 -1.47 -2.35
C ILE A 65 7.64 -0.53 -2.30
N LEU A 66 8.85 -1.05 -2.51
CA LEU A 66 10.07 -0.25 -2.54
C LEU A 66 10.12 0.69 -3.75
N GLU A 67 9.63 0.26 -4.91
CA GLU A 67 9.48 1.12 -6.09
C GLU A 67 8.45 2.23 -5.84
N ALA A 68 7.31 1.93 -5.24
CA ALA A 68 6.32 2.95 -4.88
C ALA A 68 6.87 3.98 -3.88
N ASN A 69 7.75 3.56 -2.97
CA ASN A 69 8.47 4.46 -2.08
C ASN A 69 9.34 5.49 -2.82
N PHE A 70 9.78 5.16 -4.03
CA PHE A 70 10.59 6.04 -4.87
C PHE A 70 9.72 7.06 -5.60
N ASP A 71 8.64 6.62 -6.27
CA ASP A 71 7.89 7.48 -7.21
C ASP A 71 6.55 8.01 -6.69
N LEU A 72 5.85 7.28 -5.82
CA LEU A 72 4.41 7.49 -5.61
C LEU A 72 4.08 8.09 -4.24
N THR A 73 4.87 7.75 -3.22
CA THR A 73 4.52 7.98 -1.81
C THR A 73 4.79 9.40 -1.30
N GLN A 74 5.45 10.25 -2.09
CA GLN A 74 5.72 11.67 -1.78
C GLN A 74 6.39 11.92 -0.43
N GLU A 75 5.68 12.37 0.61
CA GLU A 75 6.23 12.62 1.96
C GLU A 75 6.05 11.45 2.95
N VAL A 76 5.23 10.46 2.61
CA VAL A 76 5.02 9.23 3.43
C VAL A 76 5.82 8.07 2.84
N ARG A 77 6.12 7.02 3.58
CA ARG A 77 6.84 5.83 3.09
C ARG A 77 6.24 4.56 3.68
N TYR A 78 6.28 3.48 2.92
CA TYR A 78 6.10 2.13 3.43
C TYR A 78 7.35 1.67 4.18
N ALA A 79 7.18 1.02 5.32
CA ALA A 79 8.26 0.40 6.09
C ALA A 79 7.80 -0.93 6.69
N LEU A 80 8.65 -1.95 6.67
CA LEU A 80 8.37 -3.25 7.31
C LEU A 80 9.05 -3.29 8.69
N HIS A 81 8.27 -3.49 9.74
CA HIS A 81 8.80 -3.61 11.10
C HIS A 81 7.91 -4.52 11.94
N GLN A 82 8.52 -5.45 12.68
CA GLN A 82 7.82 -6.42 13.54
C GLN A 82 6.70 -7.20 12.82
N ASN A 83 6.99 -7.67 11.59
CA ASN A 83 6.03 -8.39 10.75
C ASN A 83 4.73 -7.62 10.47
N VAL A 84 4.81 -6.28 10.35
CA VAL A 84 3.71 -5.42 9.92
C VAL A 84 4.26 -4.44 8.89
N LEU A 85 3.53 -4.28 7.79
CA LEU A 85 3.76 -3.19 6.83
C LEU A 85 3.13 -1.91 7.38
N TRP A 86 3.95 -0.89 7.57
CA TRP A 86 3.55 0.41 8.09
C TRP A 86 3.59 1.47 6.98
N GLY A 87 2.60 2.34 6.97
CA GLY A 87 2.75 3.69 6.42
C GLY A 87 3.39 4.59 7.47
N VAL A 88 4.45 5.28 7.10
CA VAL A 88 5.28 6.09 8.00
C VAL A 88 5.43 7.50 7.44
N PHE A 89 5.20 8.50 8.29
CA PHE A 89 5.64 9.86 8.05
C PHE A 89 6.59 10.24 9.18
N GLN A 90 7.75 10.80 8.86
CA GLN A 90 8.69 11.31 9.87
C GLN A 90 9.15 12.69 9.45
N TYR A 91 9.05 13.65 10.37
CA TYR A 91 9.35 15.05 10.06
C TYR A 91 9.84 15.81 11.30
N GLU A 92 10.71 16.80 11.09
CA GLU A 92 11.19 17.68 12.14
C GLU A 92 10.04 18.58 12.62
N LEU A 93 9.76 18.56 13.93
CA LEU A 93 8.60 19.23 14.51
C LEU A 93 8.68 20.76 14.36
N ALA A 94 9.89 21.32 14.42
CA ALA A 94 10.15 22.75 14.27
C ALA A 94 9.69 23.28 12.89
N SER A 95 9.91 22.49 11.84
CA SER A 95 9.58 22.83 10.45
C SER A 95 8.18 22.36 10.03
N LEU A 96 7.49 21.59 10.89
CA LEU A 96 6.19 21.01 10.56
C LEU A 96 5.09 22.09 10.57
N THR A 97 4.37 22.19 9.46
CA THR A 97 3.18 23.05 9.34
C THR A 97 1.91 22.22 9.48
N ALA A 98 0.83 22.87 9.93
CA ALA A 98 -0.51 22.26 10.01
C ALA A 98 -0.95 21.63 8.68
N VAL A 99 -0.76 22.34 7.57
CA VAL A 99 -1.12 21.84 6.22
C VAL A 99 -0.38 20.55 5.88
N ARG A 100 0.93 20.48 6.18
CA ARG A 100 1.74 19.28 5.92
C ARG A 100 1.33 18.13 6.84
N PHE A 101 1.04 18.41 8.10
CA PHE A 101 0.56 17.42 9.06
C PHE A 101 -0.75 16.78 8.60
N GLU A 102 -1.73 17.60 8.21
CA GLU A 102 -3.02 17.13 7.71
C GLU A 102 -2.91 16.37 6.38
N ALA A 103 -2.02 16.82 5.49
CA ALA A 103 -1.74 16.13 4.22
C ALA A 103 -1.12 14.75 4.46
N ALA A 104 -0.14 14.64 5.36
CA ALA A 104 0.48 13.37 5.72
C ALA A 104 -0.54 12.39 6.31
N ILE A 105 -1.43 12.85 7.19
CA ILE A 105 -2.52 12.03 7.74
C ILE A 105 -3.45 11.54 6.62
N SER A 106 -3.88 12.43 5.72
CA SER A 106 -4.74 12.05 4.59
C SER A 106 -4.10 10.98 3.70
N ARG A 107 -2.79 11.09 3.44
CA ARG A 107 -2.07 10.09 2.64
C ARG A 107 -1.94 8.75 3.34
N LEU A 108 -1.64 8.74 4.65
CA LEU A 108 -1.58 7.50 5.42
C LEU A 108 -2.93 6.78 5.46
N LEU A 109 -4.03 7.53 5.55
CA LEU A 109 -5.38 6.97 5.44
C LEU A 109 -5.63 6.40 4.04
N GLY A 110 -5.20 7.09 2.98
CA GLY A 110 -5.26 6.58 1.60
C GLY A 110 -4.50 5.26 1.44
N MET A 111 -3.25 5.20 1.91
CA MET A 111 -2.45 3.96 1.91
C MET A 111 -3.15 2.82 2.68
N LYS A 112 -3.79 3.15 3.80
CA LYS A 112 -4.54 2.15 4.58
C LYS A 112 -5.78 1.63 3.84
N GLN A 113 -6.48 2.52 3.13
CA GLN A 113 -7.66 2.17 2.33
C GLN A 113 -7.28 1.33 1.11
N GLU A 114 -6.16 1.64 0.45
CA GLU A 114 -5.67 0.90 -0.72
C GLU A 114 -5.04 -0.45 -0.34
N GLY A 115 -4.45 -0.56 0.86
CA GLY A 115 -3.87 -1.81 1.35
C GLY A 115 -2.71 -2.29 0.47
N ILE A 116 -2.85 -3.50 -0.08
CA ILE A 116 -1.86 -4.12 -0.98
C ILE A 116 -2.28 -4.10 -2.46
N ASP A 117 -3.50 -3.67 -2.76
CA ASP A 117 -4.08 -3.78 -4.09
C ASP A 117 -3.24 -3.09 -5.19
N PRO A 118 -2.65 -1.90 -4.96
CA PRO A 118 -1.79 -1.28 -5.96
C PRO A 118 -0.59 -2.13 -6.34
N PHE A 119 0.02 -2.83 -5.37
CA PHE A 119 1.20 -3.65 -5.60
C PHE A 119 0.87 -4.99 -6.25
N PHE A 120 -0.27 -5.56 -5.86
CA PHE A 120 -0.81 -6.71 -6.55
C PHE A 120 -1.03 -6.39 -8.02
N ASN A 121 -1.74 -5.30 -8.33
CA ASN A 121 -2.02 -4.89 -9.70
C ASN A 121 -0.74 -4.62 -10.51
N ALA A 122 0.26 -3.97 -9.90
CA ALA A 122 1.55 -3.71 -10.53
C ALA A 122 2.32 -5.02 -10.84
N LEU A 123 2.35 -5.96 -9.89
CA LEU A 123 2.98 -7.26 -10.10
C LEU A 123 2.28 -8.05 -11.22
N VAL A 124 0.95 -8.09 -11.22
CA VAL A 124 0.15 -8.76 -12.25
C VAL A 124 0.46 -8.16 -13.62
N GLU A 125 0.44 -6.83 -13.74
CA GLU A 125 0.75 -6.16 -15.00
C GLU A 125 2.15 -6.51 -15.49
N GLN A 126 3.16 -6.49 -14.61
CA GLN A 126 4.53 -6.87 -14.96
C GLN A 126 4.61 -8.31 -15.50
N GLN A 127 3.95 -9.26 -14.83
CA GLN A 127 3.92 -10.66 -15.27
C GLN A 127 3.22 -10.81 -16.61
N ILE A 128 2.07 -10.14 -16.81
CA ILE A 128 1.34 -10.18 -18.07
C ILE A 128 2.18 -9.61 -19.21
N ARG A 129 2.89 -8.50 -19.01
CA ARG A 129 3.82 -7.96 -20.02
C ARG A 129 4.89 -8.98 -20.43
N GLN A 130 5.46 -9.70 -19.46
CA GLN A 130 6.44 -10.76 -19.76
C GLN A 130 5.82 -11.92 -20.56
N ILE A 131 4.61 -12.35 -20.20
CA ILE A 131 3.86 -13.38 -20.94
C ILE A 131 3.60 -12.92 -22.38
N ILE A 132 3.17 -11.68 -22.59
CA ILE A 132 2.89 -11.12 -23.92
C ILE A 132 4.16 -11.12 -24.79
N VAL A 133 5.28 -10.64 -24.25
CA VAL A 133 6.56 -10.61 -24.98
C VAL A 133 6.97 -12.02 -25.39
N ALA A 134 6.93 -12.98 -24.47
CA ALA A 134 7.27 -14.37 -24.77
C ALA A 134 6.32 -15.01 -25.79
N ALA A 135 5.02 -14.74 -25.68
CA ALA A 135 3.99 -15.24 -26.60
C ALA A 135 4.16 -14.67 -28.02
N LYS A 136 4.37 -13.35 -28.15
CA LYS A 136 4.62 -12.68 -29.44
C LYS A 136 5.90 -13.22 -30.10
N GLN A 137 6.97 -13.45 -29.34
CA GLN A 137 8.20 -14.07 -29.85
C GLN A 137 8.00 -15.51 -30.36
N GLN A 138 7.07 -16.25 -29.75
CA GLN A 138 6.69 -17.60 -30.17
C GLN A 138 5.63 -17.62 -31.28
N GLY A 139 5.18 -16.46 -31.76
CA GLY A 139 4.11 -16.36 -32.76
C GLY A 139 2.74 -16.79 -32.27
N GLN A 140 2.51 -16.81 -30.96
CA GLN A 140 1.22 -17.18 -30.37
C GLN A 140 0.19 -16.06 -30.55
N SER A 141 -1.09 -16.44 -30.66
CA SER A 141 -2.21 -15.50 -30.67
C SER A 141 -2.63 -15.11 -29.25
N LEU A 142 -3.38 -14.02 -29.13
CA LEU A 142 -4.01 -13.61 -27.87
C LEU A 142 -4.83 -14.76 -27.26
N THR A 143 -5.66 -15.43 -28.06
CA THR A 143 -6.51 -16.55 -27.60
C THR A 143 -5.69 -17.71 -27.04
N ALA A 144 -4.58 -18.08 -27.70
CA ALA A 144 -3.70 -19.14 -27.21
C ALA A 144 -2.97 -18.75 -25.91
N THR A 145 -2.58 -17.48 -25.81
CA THR A 145 -1.96 -16.91 -24.61
C THR A 145 -2.94 -16.89 -23.43
N MET A 146 -4.20 -16.55 -23.69
CA MET A 146 -5.26 -16.52 -22.67
C MET A 146 -5.55 -17.93 -22.11
N GLN A 147 -5.60 -18.95 -22.98
CA GLN A 147 -5.72 -20.35 -22.54
C GLN A 147 -4.52 -20.82 -21.71
N THR A 148 -3.31 -20.35 -22.06
CA THR A 148 -2.11 -20.64 -21.29
C THR A 148 -2.16 -19.99 -19.90
N LEU A 149 -2.67 -18.75 -19.83
CA LEU A 149 -2.84 -18.02 -18.59
C LEU A 149 -3.87 -18.70 -17.66
N ASP A 150 -5.01 -19.15 -18.20
CA ASP A 150 -6.00 -19.93 -17.46
C ASP A 150 -5.39 -21.22 -16.90
N ARG A 151 -4.55 -21.90 -17.69
CA ARG A 151 -3.83 -23.11 -17.26
C ARG A 151 -2.85 -22.80 -16.13
N LEU A 152 -1.97 -21.80 -16.29
CA LEU A 152 -0.99 -21.41 -15.27
C LEU A 152 -1.66 -20.98 -13.96
N TYR A 153 -2.83 -20.35 -14.04
CA TYR A 153 -3.63 -20.00 -12.87
C TYR A 153 -4.21 -21.24 -12.18
N SER A 154 -4.78 -22.17 -12.95
CA SER A 154 -5.33 -23.44 -12.40
C SER A 154 -4.26 -24.36 -11.80
N GLU A 155 -3.01 -24.25 -12.27
CA GLU A 155 -1.85 -24.99 -11.75
C GLU A 155 -1.23 -24.32 -10.50
N GLY A 156 -1.74 -23.17 -10.05
CA GLY A 156 -1.21 -22.45 -8.87
C GLY A 156 0.16 -21.81 -9.08
N ILE A 157 0.66 -21.79 -10.32
CA ILE A 157 2.01 -21.31 -10.67
C ILE A 157 2.09 -19.78 -10.57
N MET A 158 0.96 -19.08 -10.69
CA MET A 158 0.88 -17.61 -10.63
C MET A 158 0.64 -17.08 -9.20
N GLY A 159 0.88 -17.92 -8.20
CA GLY A 159 0.80 -17.62 -6.78
C GLY A 159 -0.41 -18.27 -6.11
N ASN A 160 -0.17 -18.95 -5.00
CA ASN A 160 -1.22 -19.31 -4.05
C ASN A 160 -1.77 -18.02 -3.43
N LEU A 161 -2.83 -17.47 -4.03
CA LEU A 161 -3.75 -16.55 -3.35
C LEU A 161 -4.66 -17.34 -2.41
N ASP A 162 -4.10 -18.28 -1.65
CA ASP A 162 -4.87 -19.13 -0.74
C ASP A 162 -5.26 -18.40 0.57
N ASP A 163 -4.78 -17.16 0.78
CA ASP A 163 -5.02 -16.41 2.04
C ASP A 163 -5.60 -15.00 1.88
N SER A 164 -5.78 -14.47 0.67
CA SER A 164 -6.57 -13.24 0.49
C SER A 164 -8.02 -13.62 0.21
N SER A 165 -8.95 -12.98 0.91
CA SER A 165 -10.41 -13.14 0.79
C SER A 165 -10.99 -12.75 -0.60
N THR A 166 -10.16 -12.68 -1.63
CA THR A 166 -10.51 -12.29 -2.98
C THR A 166 -10.87 -13.54 -3.79
N ASP A 167 -12.10 -13.59 -4.30
CA ASP A 167 -12.57 -14.72 -5.11
C ASP A 167 -11.61 -15.02 -6.26
N LYS A 168 -11.12 -16.27 -6.33
CA LYS A 168 -10.20 -16.75 -7.38
C LYS A 168 -10.70 -16.40 -8.80
N ALA A 169 -12.01 -16.44 -9.00
CA ALA A 169 -12.65 -16.05 -10.25
C ALA A 169 -12.50 -14.55 -10.58
N GLN A 170 -12.58 -13.67 -9.57
CA GLN A 170 -12.42 -12.24 -9.75
C GLN A 170 -10.97 -11.88 -10.11
N VAL A 171 -10.01 -12.60 -9.53
CA VAL A 171 -8.60 -12.47 -9.86
C VAL A 171 -8.36 -12.88 -11.31
N LEU A 172 -8.78 -14.09 -11.71
CA LEU A 172 -8.59 -14.55 -13.09
C LEU A 172 -9.23 -13.59 -14.11
N ALA A 173 -10.43 -13.09 -13.83
CA ALA A 173 -11.11 -12.11 -14.69
C ALA A 173 -10.38 -10.75 -14.74
N SER A 174 -9.63 -10.38 -13.70
CA SER A 174 -8.76 -9.19 -13.72
C SER A 174 -7.56 -9.40 -14.65
N TRP A 175 -6.93 -10.57 -14.55
CA TRP A 175 -5.78 -10.92 -15.38
C TRP A 175 -6.14 -11.01 -16.87
N GLN A 176 -7.27 -11.65 -17.22
CA GLN A 176 -7.74 -11.74 -18.60
C GLN A 176 -7.99 -10.35 -19.21
N ARG A 177 -8.68 -9.47 -18.48
CA ARG A 177 -8.91 -8.08 -18.93
C ARG A 177 -7.61 -7.30 -19.10
N GLN A 178 -6.63 -7.50 -18.22
CA GLN A 178 -5.32 -6.87 -18.37
C GLN A 178 -4.56 -7.42 -19.58
N LEU A 179 -4.59 -8.73 -19.82
CA LEU A 179 -3.98 -9.34 -21.01
C LEU A 179 -4.56 -8.76 -22.29
N GLU A 180 -5.89 -8.68 -22.42
CA GLU A 180 -6.57 -8.10 -23.57
C GLU A 180 -6.14 -6.65 -23.79
N ARG A 181 -6.16 -5.82 -22.73
CA ARG A 181 -5.74 -4.41 -22.79
C ARG A 181 -4.28 -4.26 -23.23
N LEU A 182 -3.38 -5.05 -22.64
CA LEU A 182 -1.93 -4.93 -22.85
C LEU A 182 -1.47 -5.56 -24.17
N TRP A 183 -2.26 -6.45 -24.77
CA TRP A 183 -1.91 -7.08 -26.05
C TRP A 183 -1.91 -6.07 -27.21
N GLU A 184 -2.84 -5.11 -27.16
CA GLU A 184 -3.00 -4.01 -28.12
C GLU A 184 -1.97 -2.89 -27.91
N GLU A 185 -1.36 -2.79 -26.73
CA GLU A 185 -0.17 -1.96 -26.55
C GLU A 185 0.98 -2.61 -27.35
N ASP A 186 1.52 -1.89 -28.34
CA ASP A 186 2.71 -2.33 -29.07
C ASP A 186 3.91 -2.38 -28.10
N LEU A 187 4.08 -3.55 -27.48
CA LEU A 187 5.22 -3.97 -26.66
C LEU A 187 6.34 -4.58 -27.50
#